data_AF-A0AAV4X2K1-F1
#
_entry.id   AF-A0AAV4X2K1-F1
#
_cell.length_a   1.000
_cell.length_b   1.000
_cell.length_c   1.000
_cell.angle_alpha   90.00
_cell.angle_beta   90.00
_cell.angle_gamma   90.00
#
_symmetry.space_group_name_H-M   'P 1'
#
loop_
_entity.id
_entity.type
_entity.pdbx_description
1 polymer ?
#
loop_
_entity_poly.entity_id
_entity_poly.type
_entity_poly.pdbx_seq_one_letter_code
_entity_poly.pdbx_strand_id
1 'polypeptide(L)'
;MVTAWIGLVSLGILLARHFKSSWETRTLCGVKIWFALHRGLMMAALIMVVIAFIVIFVYKGGWNYQTSNPHAVLGCIATALGLCQPIMALFRPAADHPKRPIFNWLHFTVGNAAQIIAVITIFFAVSLDSSGLKDNFYTVMAVFIIVYLLFHFFFQVHTWSSQRKKNNEVKMLDLAGRGGIANSNDAPEKNLVNQAIRLIFLGIYTIFVVVILIALYALIGVA
;
A
#
# COMPACT_ATOMS: atom_id res chain seq x y z
N MET A 1 6.18 -1.72 -14.78
CA MET A 1 5.07 -0.94 -14.17
C MET A 1 4.16 -1.78 -13.29
N VAL A 2 3.55 -2.86 -13.79
CA VAL A 2 2.60 -3.69 -13.02
C VAL A 2 3.19 -4.22 -11.70
N THR A 3 4.41 -4.77 -11.72
CA THR A 3 5.10 -5.24 -10.51
C THR A 3 5.22 -4.16 -9.43
N ALA A 4 5.53 -2.93 -9.84
CA ALA A 4 5.71 -1.82 -8.92
C ALA A 4 4.36 -1.39 -8.33
N TRP A 5 3.39 -1.05 -9.18
CA TRP A 5 2.11 -0.48 -8.74
C TRP A 5 1.16 -1.52 -8.11
N ILE A 6 1.01 -2.68 -8.74
CA ILE A 6 0.10 -3.75 -8.28
C ILE A 6 0.74 -4.59 -7.17
N GLY A 7 2.07 -4.74 -7.21
CA GLY A 7 2.82 -5.52 -6.23
C GLY A 7 3.33 -4.68 -5.06
N LEU A 8 4.43 -3.96 -5.30
CA LEU A 8 5.21 -3.34 -4.24
C LEU A 8 4.49 -2.16 -3.56
N VAL A 9 3.84 -1.29 -4.34
CA VAL A 9 3.13 -0.10 -3.81
C VAL A 9 1.90 -0.52 -3.03
N SER A 10 1.08 -1.45 -3.55
CA SER A 10 -0.11 -1.95 -2.84
C SER A 10 0.26 -2.58 -1.49
N LEU A 11 1.28 -3.44 -1.46
CA LEU A 11 1.82 -4.04 -0.23
C LEU A 11 2.36 -2.98 0.73
N GLY A 12 3.13 -2.03 0.23
CA GLY A 12 3.71 -0.99 1.07
C GLY A 12 2.66 -0.03 1.66
N ILE A 13 1.59 0.28 0.93
CA ILE A 13 0.46 1.07 1.46
C ILE A 13 -0.27 0.30 2.56
N LEU A 14 -0.56 -0.98 2.33
CA LEU A 14 -1.24 -1.84 3.30
C LEU A 14 -0.43 -1.95 4.60
N LEU A 15 0.89 -2.16 4.49
CA LEU A 15 1.84 -2.17 5.62
C LEU A 15 1.82 -0.84 6.38
N ALA A 16 1.99 0.29 5.70
CA ALA A 16 2.02 1.60 6.33
C ALA A 16 0.70 1.96 7.02
N ARG A 17 -0.44 1.46 6.52
CA ARG A 17 -1.75 1.77 7.09
C ARG A 17 -2.05 0.94 8.34
N HIS A 18 -1.82 -0.37 8.27
CA HIS A 18 -2.42 -1.32 9.21
C HIS A 18 -1.43 -2.02 10.15
N PHE A 19 -0.12 -1.90 9.89
CA PHE A 19 0.90 -2.68 10.60
C PHE A 19 1.79 -1.86 11.53
N LYS A 20 1.44 -0.59 11.79
CA LYS A 20 2.24 0.30 12.66
C LYS A 20 2.45 -0.25 14.08
N SER A 21 1.46 -0.99 14.59
CA SER A 21 1.45 -1.61 15.91
C SER A 21 1.83 -3.11 15.91
N SER A 22 2.22 -3.67 14.77
CA SER A 22 2.50 -5.11 14.66
C SER A 22 3.88 -5.50 15.20
N TRP A 23 4.77 -4.53 15.46
CA TRP A 23 6.13 -4.77 15.96
C TRP A 23 6.57 -3.64 16.89
N GLU A 24 5.77 -3.32 17.91
CA GLU A 24 6.06 -2.16 18.77
C GLU A 24 7.37 -2.30 19.56
N THR A 25 7.72 -3.53 19.95
CA THR A 25 8.93 -3.84 20.74
C THR A 25 10.16 -4.15 19.91
N ARG A 26 10.05 -4.22 18.57
CA ARG A 26 11.15 -4.62 17.69
C ARG A 26 11.51 -3.50 16.71
N THR A 27 12.80 -3.35 16.48
CA THR A 27 13.34 -2.45 15.47
C THR A 27 14.18 -3.22 14.46
N LEU A 28 14.28 -2.66 13.25
CA LEU A 28 15.18 -3.13 12.21
C LEU A 28 16.05 -1.94 11.82
N CYS A 29 17.37 -2.06 11.97
CA CYS A 29 18.32 -0.96 11.71
C CYS A 29 17.94 0.35 12.45
N GLY A 30 17.55 0.25 13.72
CA GLY A 30 17.22 1.41 14.57
C GLY A 30 15.87 2.09 14.27
N VAL A 31 15.07 1.56 13.33
CA VAL A 31 13.73 2.08 13.04
C VAL A 31 12.65 1.01 13.23
N LYS A 32 11.38 1.43 13.39
CA LYS A 32 10.26 0.49 13.51
C LYS A 32 10.17 -0.42 12.27
N ILE A 33 9.92 -1.72 12.46
CA ILE A 33 9.92 -2.72 11.38
C ILE A 33 8.98 -2.33 10.23
N TRP A 34 7.73 -1.93 10.54
CA TRP A 34 6.78 -1.51 9.51
C TRP A 34 7.31 -0.36 8.64
N PHE A 35 8.09 0.56 9.23
CA PHE A 35 8.64 1.72 8.54
C PHE A 35 9.81 1.32 7.66
N ALA A 36 10.67 0.41 8.13
CA ALA A 36 11.74 -0.16 7.32
C ALA A 36 11.19 -0.91 6.10
N LEU A 37 10.19 -1.78 6.31
CA LEU A 37 9.55 -2.55 5.24
C LEU A 37 8.83 -1.65 4.24
N HIS A 38 8.01 -0.70 4.72
CA HIS A 38 7.35 0.26 3.84
C HIS A 38 8.36 1.05 3.00
N ARG A 39 9.40 1.59 3.63
CA ARG A 39 10.44 2.34 2.92
C ARG A 39 11.17 1.48 1.89
N GLY A 40 11.53 0.25 2.25
CA GLY A 40 12.19 -0.70 1.34
C GLY A 40 11.34 -1.00 0.11
N LEU A 41 10.06 -1.34 0.31
CA LEU A 41 9.11 -1.61 -0.78
C LEU A 41 8.88 -0.37 -1.66
N MET A 42 8.73 0.81 -1.07
CA MET A 42 8.52 2.05 -1.82
C MET A 42 9.74 2.47 -2.64
N MET A 43 10.95 2.29 -2.11
CA MET A 43 12.18 2.57 -2.86
C MET A 43 12.38 1.57 -4.01
N ALA A 44 12.14 0.28 -3.77
CA ALA A 44 12.18 -0.73 -4.83
C ALA A 44 11.15 -0.43 -5.93
N ALA A 45 9.91 -0.09 -5.54
CA ALA A 45 8.86 0.32 -6.47
C ALA A 45 9.26 1.55 -7.30
N LEU A 46 9.81 2.57 -6.64
CA LEU A 46 10.21 3.81 -7.30
C LEU A 46 11.30 3.55 -8.36
N ILE A 47 12.31 2.76 -8.03
CA ILE A 47 13.37 2.38 -8.98
C ILE A 47 12.76 1.66 -10.19
N MET A 48 11.87 0.68 -9.96
CA MET A 48 11.19 -0.04 -11.05
C MET A 48 10.31 0.88 -11.90
N VAL A 49 9.62 1.85 -11.30
CA VAL A 49 8.80 2.84 -12.01
C VAL A 49 9.67 3.72 -12.88
N VAL A 50 10.76 4.29 -12.34
CA VAL A 50 11.67 5.16 -13.10
C VAL A 50 12.29 4.42 -14.27
N ILE A 51 12.80 3.20 -14.06
CA ILE A 51 13.37 2.38 -15.14
C ILE A 51 12.31 2.12 -16.21
N ALA A 52 11.14 1.62 -15.83
CA ALA A 52 10.08 1.30 -16.79
C ALA A 52 9.58 2.54 -17.54
N PHE A 53 9.55 3.70 -16.88
CA PHE A 53 9.15 4.97 -17.48
C PHE A 53 10.16 5.41 -18.55
N ILE A 54 11.46 5.36 -18.23
CA ILE A 54 12.51 5.69 -19.21
C ILE A 54 12.43 4.72 -20.41
N VAL A 55 12.31 3.42 -20.14
CA VAL A 55 12.25 2.39 -21.19
C VAL A 55 11.10 2.63 -22.18
N ILE A 56 9.89 2.96 -21.71
CA ILE A 56 8.75 3.16 -22.63
C ILE A 56 8.92 4.41 -23.51
N PHE A 57 9.49 5.49 -22.97
CA PHE A 57 9.74 6.71 -23.75
C PHE A 57 10.86 6.51 -24.78
N VAL A 58 11.92 5.79 -24.42
CA VAL A 58 12.99 5.42 -25.36
C VAL A 58 12.43 4.51 -26.46
N TYR A 59 11.64 3.50 -26.10
CA TYR A 59 11.05 2.56 -27.05
C TYR A 59 10.11 3.23 -28.06
N LYS A 60 9.27 4.17 -27.60
CA LYS A 60 8.34 4.90 -28.48
C LYS A 60 8.99 6.06 -29.24
N GLY A 61 10.21 6.46 -28.89
CA GLY A 61 10.94 7.55 -29.56
C GLY A 61 10.34 8.94 -29.32
N GLY A 62 9.46 9.10 -28.33
CA GLY A 62 8.80 10.38 -28.02
C GLY A 62 7.32 10.26 -27.66
N TRP A 63 6.64 11.41 -27.64
CA TRP A 63 5.22 11.50 -27.32
C TRP A 63 4.34 11.29 -28.56
N ASN A 64 3.27 10.50 -28.44
CA ASN A 64 2.27 10.36 -29.49
C ASN A 64 1.13 11.37 -29.27
N TYR A 65 1.05 12.40 -30.11
CA TYR A 65 0.02 13.45 -30.03
C TYR A 65 -1.31 13.07 -30.72
N GLN A 66 -1.36 11.97 -31.45
CA GLN A 66 -2.51 11.57 -32.27
C GLN A 66 -3.49 10.63 -31.54
N THR A 67 -3.14 10.17 -30.34
CA THR A 67 -4.00 9.27 -29.57
C THR A 67 -4.95 10.03 -28.64
N SER A 68 -6.21 9.62 -28.59
CA SER A 68 -7.19 10.06 -27.59
C SER A 68 -7.14 9.23 -26.30
N ASN A 69 -6.32 8.17 -26.26
CA ASN A 69 -6.20 7.30 -25.09
C ASN A 69 -5.43 8.03 -23.97
N PRO A 70 -6.02 8.20 -22.76
CA PRO A 70 -5.40 8.96 -21.69
C PRO A 70 -4.27 8.22 -20.97
N HIS A 71 -3.96 6.96 -21.33
CA HIS A 71 -2.96 6.11 -20.67
C HIS A 71 -1.62 6.83 -20.44
N ALA A 72 -1.04 7.43 -21.48
CA ALA A 72 0.27 8.06 -21.37
C ALA A 72 0.24 9.27 -20.41
N VAL A 73 -0.81 10.08 -20.47
CA VAL A 73 -0.99 11.26 -19.60
C VAL A 73 -1.16 10.84 -18.15
N LEU A 74 -2.07 9.90 -17.89
CA LEU A 74 -2.31 9.40 -16.54
C LEU A 74 -1.08 8.69 -15.96
N GLY A 75 -0.33 7.97 -16.80
CA GLY A 75 0.94 7.35 -16.41
C GLY A 75 2.02 8.36 -16.02
N CYS A 76 2.11 9.49 -16.73
CA CYS A 76 2.99 10.59 -16.36
C CYS A 76 2.57 11.22 -15.03
N ILE A 77 1.27 11.47 -14.84
CA ILE A 77 0.74 12.02 -13.58
C ILE A 77 1.03 11.08 -12.41
N ALA A 78 0.71 9.79 -12.54
CA ALA A 78 0.98 8.79 -11.50
C ALA A 78 2.47 8.72 -11.15
N THR A 79 3.34 8.71 -12.17
CA THR A 79 4.80 8.69 -11.99
C THR A 79 5.30 9.94 -11.29
N ALA A 80 4.82 11.13 -11.68
CA ALA A 80 5.17 12.38 -11.03
C ALA A 80 4.75 12.41 -9.55
N LEU A 81 3.51 12.00 -9.25
CA LEU A 81 3.03 11.90 -7.87
C LEU A 81 3.84 10.87 -7.06
N GLY A 82 4.24 9.76 -7.67
CA GLY A 82 5.13 8.76 -7.09
C GLY A 82 6.51 9.31 -6.77
N LEU A 83 7.10 10.10 -7.66
CA LEU A 83 8.38 10.80 -7.47
C LEU A 83 8.31 11.90 -6.41
N CYS A 84 7.15 12.54 -6.25
CA CYS A 84 6.94 13.52 -5.18
C CYS A 84 6.96 12.87 -3.77
N GLN A 85 6.60 11.59 -3.63
CA GLN A 85 6.57 10.92 -2.32
C GLN A 85 7.90 10.93 -1.55
N PRO A 86 9.04 10.49 -2.12
CA PRO A 86 10.33 10.56 -1.43
C PRO A 86 10.74 12.00 -1.14
N ILE A 87 10.46 12.96 -2.03
CA ILE A 87 10.76 14.38 -1.81
C ILE A 87 10.00 14.89 -0.59
N MET A 88 8.70 14.62 -0.49
CA MET A 88 7.91 14.95 0.70
C MET A 88 8.48 14.27 1.94
N ALA A 89 8.88 13.00 1.84
CA ALA A 89 9.44 12.23 2.95
C ALA A 89 10.77 12.80 3.49
N LEU A 90 11.57 13.50 2.66
CA LEU A 90 12.76 14.22 3.12
C LEU A 90 12.41 15.37 4.09
N PHE A 91 11.25 16.02 3.88
CA PHE A 91 10.75 17.08 4.74
C PHE A 91 9.88 16.59 5.89
N ARG A 92 9.91 15.28 6.20
CA ARG A 92 9.13 14.67 7.28
C ARG A 92 9.52 15.29 8.63
N PRO A 93 8.60 15.99 9.33
CA PRO A 93 8.88 16.54 10.65
C PRO A 93 9.18 15.46 11.69
N ALA A 94 9.71 15.85 12.86
CA ALA A 94 9.84 14.97 14.02
C ALA A 94 8.48 14.38 14.48
N ALA A 95 8.51 13.37 15.36
CA ALA A 95 7.29 12.63 15.74
C ALA A 95 6.29 13.49 16.55
N ASP A 96 6.83 14.42 17.33
CA ASP A 96 6.17 15.35 18.26
C ASP A 96 5.91 16.74 17.66
N HIS A 97 6.42 17.02 16.46
CA HIS A 97 6.32 18.34 15.84
C HIS A 97 4.87 18.70 15.42
N PRO A 98 4.38 19.94 15.64
CA PRO A 98 2.98 20.32 15.38
C PRO A 98 2.55 20.23 13.91
N LYS A 99 3.48 20.36 12.95
CA LYS A 99 3.21 20.18 11.51
C LYS A 99 3.16 18.71 11.07
N ARG A 100 3.42 17.75 11.95
CA ARG A 100 3.45 16.31 11.63
C ARG A 100 2.10 15.77 11.12
N PRO A 101 0.93 16.18 11.64
CA PRO A 101 -0.37 15.78 11.09
C PRO A 101 -0.57 16.25 9.65
N ILE A 102 -0.13 17.47 9.31
CA ILE A 102 -0.22 18.02 7.95
C ILE A 102 0.61 17.15 6.99
N PHE A 103 1.87 16.87 7.36
CA PHE A 103 2.71 15.95 6.59
C PHE A 103 2.04 14.58 6.41
N ASN A 104 1.51 13.99 7.48
CA ASN A 104 0.87 12.68 7.41
C ASN A 104 -0.33 12.68 6.46
N TRP A 105 -1.15 13.74 6.46
CA TRP A 105 -2.30 13.86 5.58
C TRP A 105 -1.88 14.06 4.12
N LEU A 106 -0.94 14.98 3.86
CA LEU A 106 -0.43 15.20 2.49
C LEU A 106 0.23 13.94 1.93
N HIS A 107 1.14 13.31 2.67
CA HIS A 107 1.83 12.09 2.24
C HIS A 107 0.84 10.95 1.98
N PHE A 108 -0.16 10.79 2.86
CA PHE A 108 -1.24 9.83 2.67
C PHE A 108 -2.05 10.11 1.41
N THR A 109 -2.54 11.34 1.24
CA THR A 109 -3.45 11.72 0.14
C THR A 109 -2.74 11.62 -1.21
N VAL A 110 -1.54 12.20 -1.34
CA VAL A 110 -0.78 12.15 -2.59
C VAL A 110 -0.38 10.71 -2.93
N GLY A 111 -0.01 9.90 -1.93
CA GLY A 111 0.39 8.51 -2.15
C GLY A 111 -0.76 7.63 -2.63
N ASN A 112 -1.94 7.78 -2.03
CA ASN A 112 -3.14 7.05 -2.47
C ASN A 112 -3.65 7.56 -3.81
N ALA A 113 -3.58 8.87 -4.08
CA ALA A 113 -3.92 9.42 -5.40
C ALA A 113 -3.01 8.84 -6.50
N ALA A 114 -1.69 8.75 -6.25
CA ALA A 114 -0.76 8.13 -7.19
C ALA A 114 -1.14 6.68 -7.49
N GLN A 115 -1.45 5.88 -6.46
CA GLN A 115 -1.87 4.48 -6.63
C GLN A 115 -3.18 4.37 -7.42
N ILE A 116 -4.19 5.18 -7.10
CA ILE A 116 -5.50 5.14 -7.79
C ILE A 116 -5.32 5.50 -9.26
N ILE A 117 -4.60 6.59 -9.56
CA ILE A 117 -4.35 7.03 -10.93
C ILE A 117 -3.53 5.98 -11.68
N ALA A 118 -2.53 5.35 -11.04
CA ALA A 118 -1.75 4.26 -11.64
C ALA A 118 -2.63 3.04 -11.99
N VAL A 119 -3.54 2.64 -11.10
CA VAL A 119 -4.47 1.54 -11.38
C VAL A 119 -5.38 1.91 -12.54
N ILE A 120 -5.98 3.10 -12.56
CA ILE A 120 -6.80 3.57 -13.70
C ILE A 120 -5.98 3.56 -15.00
N THR A 121 -4.73 4.03 -14.95
CA THR A 121 -3.80 4.01 -16.09
C THR A 121 -3.61 2.60 -16.64
N ILE A 122 -3.46 1.59 -15.76
CA ILE A 122 -3.30 0.19 -16.16
C ILE A 122 -4.53 -0.34 -16.90
N PHE A 123 -5.75 0.07 -16.54
CA PHE A 123 -6.96 -0.29 -17.30
C PHE A 123 -6.91 0.28 -18.72
N PHE A 124 -6.51 1.54 -18.89
CA PHE A 124 -6.37 2.16 -20.21
C PHE A 124 -5.25 1.56 -21.07
N ALA A 125 -4.39 0.70 -20.51
CA ALA A 125 -3.38 0.00 -21.29
C ALA A 125 -4.00 -0.98 -22.29
N VAL A 126 -5.13 -1.60 -21.94
CA VAL A 126 -5.80 -2.61 -22.79
C VAL A 126 -6.37 -1.98 -24.07
N SER A 127 -6.85 -0.74 -23.97
CA SER A 127 -7.36 0.02 -25.12
C SER A 127 -6.28 0.71 -25.95
N LEU A 128 -5.01 0.36 -25.76
CA LEU A 128 -3.93 0.77 -26.66
C LEU A 128 -3.79 -0.26 -27.78
N ASP A 129 -3.86 0.20 -29.03
CA ASP A 129 -3.68 -0.65 -30.22
C ASP A 129 -2.36 -1.43 -30.20
N SER A 130 -1.32 -0.85 -29.61
CA SER A 130 0.00 -1.48 -29.53
C SER A 130 0.17 -2.42 -28.33
N SER A 131 -0.85 -2.64 -27.51
CA SER A 131 -0.71 -3.45 -26.29
C SER A 131 -0.89 -4.95 -26.51
N GLY A 132 -1.68 -5.36 -27.51
CA GLY A 132 -2.05 -6.78 -27.73
C GLY A 132 -2.90 -7.41 -26.61
N LEU A 133 -3.26 -6.64 -25.57
CA LEU A 133 -3.92 -7.16 -24.37
C LEU A 133 -5.36 -7.55 -24.67
N LYS A 134 -5.78 -8.70 -24.16
CA LYS A 134 -7.15 -9.23 -24.29
C LYS A 134 -8.02 -8.83 -23.10
N ASP A 135 -9.34 -8.91 -23.28
CA ASP A 135 -10.34 -8.55 -22.27
C ASP A 135 -10.18 -9.28 -20.92
N ASN A 136 -9.61 -10.49 -20.93
CA ASN A 136 -9.29 -11.23 -19.70
C ASN A 136 -8.38 -10.44 -18.73
N PHE A 137 -7.61 -9.48 -19.23
CA PHE A 137 -6.80 -8.57 -18.40
C PHE A 137 -7.67 -7.71 -17.48
N TYR A 138 -8.83 -7.22 -17.96
CA TYR A 138 -9.78 -6.48 -17.13
C TYR A 138 -10.30 -7.32 -15.98
N THR A 139 -10.60 -8.59 -16.23
CA THR A 139 -11.08 -9.52 -15.19
C THR A 139 -10.06 -9.70 -14.08
N VAL A 140 -8.79 -9.95 -14.42
CA VAL A 140 -7.71 -10.09 -13.43
C VAL A 140 -7.51 -8.79 -12.63
N MET A 141 -7.54 -7.64 -13.30
CA MET A 141 -7.44 -6.35 -12.64
C MET A 141 -8.62 -6.02 -11.73
N ALA A 142 -9.85 -6.39 -12.12
CA ALA A 142 -11.05 -6.23 -11.31
C ALA A 142 -10.97 -7.10 -10.04
N VAL A 143 -10.55 -8.36 -10.17
CA VAL A 143 -10.31 -9.25 -9.02
C VAL A 143 -9.27 -8.65 -8.07
N PHE A 144 -8.16 -8.11 -8.59
CA PHE A 144 -7.17 -7.41 -7.78
C PHE A 144 -7.78 -6.26 -6.97
N ILE A 145 -8.56 -5.37 -7.61
CA ILE A 145 -9.18 -4.23 -6.93
C ILE A 145 -10.13 -4.70 -5.83
N ILE A 146 -11.02 -5.64 -6.14
CA ILE A 146 -12.02 -6.13 -5.19
C ILE A 146 -11.32 -6.70 -3.95
N VAL A 147 -10.36 -7.60 -4.15
CA VAL A 147 -9.63 -8.21 -3.04
C VAL A 147 -8.79 -7.18 -2.28
N TYR A 148 -8.12 -6.25 -2.97
CA TYR A 148 -7.37 -5.16 -2.34
C TYR A 148 -8.25 -4.34 -1.40
N LEU A 149 -9.44 -3.93 -1.86
CA LEU A 149 -10.39 -3.18 -1.06
C LEU A 149 -10.94 -4.01 0.12
N LEU A 150 -11.24 -5.29 -0.09
CA LEU A 150 -11.67 -6.20 0.98
C LEU A 150 -10.62 -6.34 2.08
N PHE A 151 -9.33 -6.47 1.72
CA PHE A 151 -8.25 -6.51 2.70
C PHE A 151 -8.10 -5.19 3.46
N HIS A 152 -8.19 -4.05 2.76
CA HIS A 152 -8.17 -2.74 3.42
C HIS A 152 -9.34 -2.57 4.40
N PHE A 153 -10.54 -2.98 4.00
CA PHE A 153 -11.73 -2.96 4.83
C PHE A 153 -11.60 -3.89 6.04
N PHE A 154 -11.17 -5.14 5.82
CA PHE A 154 -10.93 -6.11 6.88
C PHE A 154 -9.97 -5.56 7.94
N PHE A 155 -8.80 -5.05 7.54
CA PHE A 155 -7.84 -4.49 8.50
C PHE A 155 -8.34 -3.23 9.20
N GLN A 156 -9.14 -2.41 8.52
CA GLN A 156 -9.76 -1.23 9.13
C GLN A 156 -10.76 -1.64 10.23
N VAL A 157 -11.62 -2.62 9.97
CA VAL A 157 -12.56 -3.18 10.96
C VAL A 157 -11.82 -3.88 12.10
N HIS A 158 -10.80 -4.66 11.79
CA HIS A 158 -9.96 -5.33 12.80
C HIS A 158 -9.27 -4.32 13.72
N THR A 159 -8.68 -3.27 13.18
CA THR A 159 -8.02 -2.22 13.98
C THR A 159 -9.04 -1.46 14.83
N TRP A 160 -10.18 -1.09 14.26
CA TRP A 160 -11.24 -0.40 14.99
C TRP A 160 -11.80 -1.25 16.14
N SER A 161 -12.09 -2.53 15.90
CA SER A 161 -12.59 -3.46 16.92
C SER A 161 -11.57 -3.68 18.05
N SER A 162 -10.29 -3.83 17.72
CA SER A 162 -9.20 -3.96 18.69
C SER A 162 -9.07 -2.70 19.56
N GLN A 163 -9.10 -1.51 18.96
CA GLN A 163 -9.05 -0.24 19.69
C GLN A 163 -10.28 -0.02 20.57
N ARG A 164 -11.48 -0.37 20.09
CA ARG A 164 -12.72 -0.26 20.86
C ARG A 164 -12.69 -1.15 22.10
N LYS A 165 -12.22 -2.40 21.97
CA LYS A 165 -12.05 -3.31 23.11
C LYS A 165 -11.08 -2.74 24.14
N LYS A 166 -9.90 -2.27 23.71
CA LYS A 166 -8.90 -1.64 24.58
C LYS A 166 -9.46 -0.42 25.33
N ASN A 167 -10.17 0.47 24.65
CA ASN A 167 -10.77 1.65 25.29
C ASN A 167 -11.85 1.28 26.31
N ASN A 168 -12.65 0.24 26.04
CA ASN A 168 -13.66 -0.24 26.99
C ASN A 168 -13.01 -0.88 28.23
N GLU A 169 -11.96 -1.69 28.04
CA GLU A 169 -11.20 -2.28 29.15
C GLU A 169 -10.60 -1.19 30.06
N VAL A 170 -9.98 -0.15 29.49
CA VAL A 170 -9.45 0.99 30.27
C VAL A 170 -10.54 1.73 31.02
N LYS A 171 -11.69 1.99 30.38
CA LYS A 171 -12.84 2.65 31.05
C LYS A 171 -13.40 1.82 32.19
N MET A 172 -13.51 0.50 32.02
CA MET A 172 -13.98 -0.39 33.09
C MET A 172 -13.00 -0.43 34.26
N LEU A 173 -11.69 -0.40 33.98
CA LEU A 173 -10.66 -0.35 35.02
C LEU A 173 -10.71 0.96 35.82
N ASP A 174 -10.88 2.09 35.14
CA ASP A 174 -10.99 3.41 35.75
C ASP A 174 -12.26 3.53 36.62
N LEU A 175 -13.39 3.00 36.14
CA LEU A 175 -14.65 2.94 36.90
C LEU A 175 -14.61 1.98 38.09
N ALA A 176 -13.86 0.87 37.99
CA ALA A 176 -13.73 -0.12 39.06
C ALA A 176 -12.88 0.35 40.24
N GLY A 177 -12.21 1.51 40.11
CA GLY A 177 -11.44 2.11 41.19
C GLY A 177 -10.13 1.38 41.47
N ARG A 178 -9.25 2.14 42.12
CA ARG A 178 -7.83 1.96 42.48
C ARG A 178 -7.45 0.68 43.28
N GLY A 179 -8.15 -0.44 43.09
CA GLY A 179 -7.91 -1.72 43.76
C GLY A 179 -8.07 -2.97 42.88
N GLY A 180 -8.55 -2.82 41.63
CA GLY A 180 -8.56 -3.94 40.68
C GLY A 180 -7.16 -4.18 40.11
N ILE A 181 -6.47 -5.21 40.60
CA ILE A 181 -5.31 -5.76 39.88
C ILE A 181 -5.85 -6.25 38.54
N ALA A 182 -5.70 -5.44 37.48
CA ALA A 182 -5.87 -5.92 36.12
C ALA A 182 -5.01 -7.18 36.02
N ASN A 183 -5.60 -8.32 35.65
CA ASN A 183 -4.83 -9.53 35.45
C ASN A 183 -3.91 -9.26 34.25
N SER A 184 -2.71 -8.75 34.52
CA SER A 184 -1.77 -8.23 33.53
C SER A 184 -1.27 -9.30 32.56
N ASN A 185 -1.61 -10.55 32.85
CA ASN A 185 -1.26 -11.73 32.08
C ASN A 185 -2.03 -11.83 30.76
N ASP A 186 -3.26 -11.31 30.66
CA ASP A 186 -4.11 -11.43 29.45
C ASP A 186 -3.81 -10.37 28.38
N ALA A 187 -3.32 -9.20 28.79
CA ALA A 187 -2.98 -8.10 27.89
C ALA A 187 -1.86 -8.44 26.87
N PRO A 188 -0.74 -9.07 27.26
CA PRO A 188 0.29 -9.49 26.30
C PRO A 188 -0.22 -10.60 25.37
N GLU A 189 -1.04 -11.55 25.86
CA GLU A 189 -1.62 -12.61 25.03
C GLU A 189 -2.55 -12.06 23.93
N LYS A 190 -3.49 -11.17 24.29
CA LYS A 190 -4.39 -10.52 23.31
C LYS A 190 -3.62 -9.72 22.26
N ASN A 191 -2.50 -9.09 22.63
CA ASN A 191 -1.65 -8.36 21.69
C ASN A 191 -0.93 -9.31 20.71
N LEU A 192 -0.49 -10.49 21.18
CA LEU A 192 0.12 -11.53 20.36
C LEU A 192 -0.88 -12.11 19.36
N VAL A 193 -2.12 -12.40 19.77
CA VAL A 193 -3.18 -12.89 18.87
C VAL A 193 -3.48 -11.87 17.77
N ASN A 194 -3.68 -10.60 18.13
CA ASN A 194 -3.91 -9.53 17.14
C ASN A 194 -2.71 -9.31 16.20
N GLN A 195 -1.49 -9.50 16.70
CA GLN A 195 -0.29 -9.50 15.87
C GLN A 195 -0.28 -10.69 14.90
N ALA A 196 -0.52 -11.91 15.38
CA ALA A 196 -0.56 -13.12 14.56
C ALA A 196 -1.60 -13.04 13.45
N ILE A 197 -2.84 -12.61 13.76
CA ILE A 197 -3.90 -12.38 12.77
C ILE A 197 -3.41 -11.43 11.67
N ARG A 198 -2.82 -10.29 12.05
CA ARG A 198 -2.30 -9.33 11.07
C ARG A 198 -1.23 -9.96 10.17
N LEU A 199 -0.29 -10.69 10.73
CA LEU A 199 0.81 -11.31 9.97
C LEU A 199 0.34 -12.44 9.05
N ILE A 200 -0.60 -13.28 9.50
CA ILE A 200 -1.19 -14.34 8.68
C ILE A 200 -1.89 -13.73 7.47
N PHE A 201 -2.77 -12.74 7.69
CA PHE A 201 -3.48 -12.08 6.60
C PHE A 201 -2.56 -11.26 5.69
N LEU A 202 -1.44 -10.71 6.21
CA LEU A 202 -0.40 -10.12 5.36
C LEU A 202 0.23 -11.18 4.44
N GLY A 203 0.53 -12.37 4.97
CA GLY A 203 1.04 -13.48 4.19
C GLY A 203 0.07 -13.91 3.09
N ILE A 204 -1.21 -14.09 3.43
CA ILE A 204 -2.28 -14.42 2.47
C ILE A 204 -2.37 -13.35 1.38
N TYR A 205 -2.39 -12.06 1.76
CA TYR A 205 -2.44 -10.97 0.79
C TYR A 205 -1.20 -10.94 -0.11
N THR A 206 -0.01 -11.22 0.44
CA THR A 206 1.23 -11.28 -0.33
C THR A 206 1.20 -12.41 -1.36
N ILE A 207 0.74 -13.60 -0.97
CA ILE A 207 0.55 -14.74 -1.88
C ILE A 207 -0.46 -14.38 -2.97
N PHE A 208 -1.58 -13.78 -2.61
CA PHE A 208 -2.59 -13.31 -3.56
C PHE A 208 -1.98 -12.33 -4.59
N VAL A 209 -1.21 -11.34 -4.14
CA VAL A 209 -0.54 -10.38 -5.02
C VAL A 209 0.43 -11.09 -5.97
N VAL A 210 1.19 -12.08 -5.49
CA VAL A 210 2.10 -12.88 -6.35
C VAL A 210 1.31 -13.64 -7.41
N VAL A 211 0.19 -14.29 -7.05
CA VAL A 211 -0.68 -15.00 -8.01
C VAL A 211 -1.24 -14.04 -9.06
N ILE A 212 -1.71 -12.86 -8.65
CA ILE A 212 -2.16 -11.80 -9.56
C ILE A 212 -1.03 -11.38 -10.51
N LEU A 213 0.18 -11.15 -10.00
CA LEU A 213 1.31 -10.77 -10.85
C LEU A 213 1.65 -11.85 -11.87
N ILE A 214 1.65 -13.13 -11.47
CA ILE A 214 1.88 -14.26 -12.38
C ILE A 214 0.82 -14.28 -13.48
N ALA A 215 -0.47 -14.13 -13.11
CA ALA A 215 -1.56 -14.09 -14.08
C ALA A 215 -1.41 -12.90 -15.06
N LEU A 216 -1.07 -11.71 -14.55
CA LEU A 216 -0.84 -10.53 -15.39
C LEU A 216 0.36 -10.72 -16.33
N TYR A 217 1.45 -11.33 -15.87
CA TYR A 217 2.59 -11.63 -16.74
C TYR A 217 2.25 -12.65 -17.83
N ALA A 218 1.46 -13.68 -17.50
CA ALA A 218 1.01 -14.65 -18.50
C ALA A 218 0.14 -13.98 -19.58
N LEU A 219 -0.74 -13.05 -19.19
CA LEU A 219 -1.56 -12.30 -20.13
C LEU A 219 -0.75 -11.32 -20.98
N ILE A 220 0.24 -10.64 -20.38
CA ILE A 220 1.15 -9.73 -21.09
C ILE A 220 2.07 -10.49 -22.04
N GLY A 221 2.54 -11.69 -21.67
CA GLY A 221 3.47 -12.47 -22.49
C GLY A 221 2.83 -13.14 -23.70
N VAL A 222 1.50 -13.24 -23.75
CA VAL A 222 0.72 -13.80 -24.86
C VAL A 222 0.10 -12.69 -25.73
N ALA A 223 0.26 -11.42 -25.33
CA ALA A 223 -0.14 -10.22 -26.06
C ALA A 223 0.93 -9.81 -27.08
#